data_AF-K1UDD7-F1
#
_entry.id   AF-K1UDD7-F1
#
_cell.length_a   1.000
_cell.length_b   1.000
_cell.length_c   1.000
_cell.angle_alpha   90.00
_cell.angle_beta   90.00
_cell.angle_gamma   90.00
#
_symmetry.space_group_name_H-M   'P 1'
#
loop_
_entity.id
_entity.type
_entity.pdbx_description
1 polymer ?
#
loop_
_entity_poly.entity_id
_entity_poly.type
_entity_poly.pdbx_seq_one_letter_code
_entity_poly.pdbx_strand_id
1 'polypeptide(L)'
;CKIEVDDMFRVLNNPNQEEWKNEKQLDNIIHYVSILKRLSLIDEPLKFLDYMLRLGDYGDFIDSYSEFRNMDSNDLLSVWRAYENDIKSKNIKTFTEWSNYANRYNLMFNKQRNERNGVCLSTMHKSKGLEWKYVFIIDCVEGITPSKKAETIDDIEEERRLFYVAMTRAKNDLTLCSFSSSGKTKSKLSRFIVECNKCS
;
A
#
# COMPACT_ATOMS: atom_id res chain seq x y z
N CYS A 1 21.15 -4.59 8.95
CA CYS A 1 21.44 -3.23 9.41
C CYS A 1 22.10 -3.27 10.76
N LYS A 2 23.36 -2.85 10.88
CA LYS A 2 23.93 -2.46 12.17
C LYS A 2 23.65 -0.96 12.28
N ILE A 3 22.66 -0.60 13.09
CA ILE A 3 22.55 0.77 13.58
C ILE A 3 23.53 0.81 14.74
N GLU A 4 24.58 1.61 14.66
CA GLU A 4 25.51 1.77 15.77
C GLU A 4 24.79 2.52 16.90
N VAL A 5 25.00 2.07 18.13
CA VAL A 5 24.35 2.65 19.32
C VAL A 5 24.65 4.16 19.42
N ASP A 6 25.82 4.59 18.96
CA ASP A 6 26.26 5.99 18.91
C ASP A 6 25.43 6.85 17.94
N ASP A 7 24.94 6.29 16.83
CA ASP A 7 24.07 7.01 15.90
C ASP A 7 22.71 7.29 16.53
N MET A 8 22.20 6.34 17.32
CA MET A 8 20.94 6.50 18.04
C MET A 8 21.05 7.58 19.12
N PHE A 9 22.17 7.64 19.86
CA PHE A 9 22.44 8.69 20.85
C PHE A 9 22.61 10.08 20.23
N ARG A 10 23.20 10.18 19.03
CA ARG A 10 23.31 11.46 18.29
C ARG A 10 21.97 11.99 17.81
N VAL A 11 21.07 11.11 17.36
CA VAL A 11 19.70 11.49 16.96
C VAL A 11 18.87 11.92 18.16
N LEU A 12 19.06 11.26 19.32
CA LEU A 12 18.38 11.58 20.58
C LEU A 12 18.82 12.91 21.20
N ASN A 13 20.11 13.25 21.08
CA ASN A 13 20.69 14.48 21.62
C ASN A 13 21.06 15.43 20.48
N ASN A 14 20.05 15.91 19.75
CA ASN A 14 20.26 16.96 18.76
C ASN A 14 20.42 18.33 19.48
N PRO A 15 21.63 18.93 19.50
CA PRO A 15 21.87 20.19 20.19
C PRO A 15 21.16 21.38 19.54
N ASN A 16 20.66 21.21 18.31
CA ASN A 16 19.89 22.23 17.59
C ASN A 16 18.37 22.14 17.85
N GLN A 17 17.93 21.22 18.71
CA GLN A 17 16.52 20.99 19.01
C GLN A 17 16.21 21.39 20.46
N GLU A 18 15.00 21.92 20.70
CA GLU A 18 14.54 22.28 22.04
C GLU A 18 14.52 21.05 22.97
N GLU A 19 14.95 21.24 24.22
CA GLU A 19 15.15 20.18 25.21
C GLU A 19 13.91 19.29 25.41
N TRP A 20 12.72 19.89 25.51
CA TRP A 20 11.45 19.17 25.66
C TRP A 20 11.13 18.25 24.47
N LYS A 21 11.61 18.55 23.26
CA LYS A 21 11.44 17.69 22.08
C LYS A 21 12.38 16.49 22.13
N ASN A 22 13.60 16.68 22.64
CA ASN A 22 14.54 15.58 22.87
C ASN A 22 14.02 14.64 23.97
N GLU A 23 13.46 15.18 25.06
CA GLU A 23 12.81 14.41 26.12
C GLU A 23 11.62 13.59 25.57
N LYS A 24 10.73 14.22 24.80
CA LYS A 24 9.59 13.54 24.18
C LYS A 24 10.03 12.43 23.21
N GLN A 25 11.11 12.64 22.45
CA GLN A 25 11.68 11.62 21.58
C GLN A 25 12.24 10.43 22.37
N LEU A 26 12.91 10.70 23.50
CA LEU A 26 13.42 9.67 24.40
C LEU A 26 12.28 8.85 24.99
N ASP A 27 11.22 9.51 25.47
CA ASP A 27 10.04 8.84 26.02
C ASP A 27 9.38 7.92 24.99
N ASN A 28 9.23 8.38 23.74
CA ASN A 28 8.70 7.57 22.64
C ASN A 28 9.57 6.33 22.37
N ILE A 29 10.90 6.48 22.39
CA ILE A 29 11.82 5.36 22.18
C ILE A 29 11.77 4.36 23.34
N ILE A 30 11.75 4.84 24.59
CA ILE A 30 11.60 3.98 25.77
C ILE A 30 10.27 3.23 25.69
N HIS A 31 9.19 3.91 25.35
CA HIS A 31 7.87 3.32 25.16
C HIS A 31 7.91 2.21 24.10
N TYR A 32 8.44 2.49 22.91
CA TYR A 32 8.55 1.54 21.82
C TYR A 32 9.42 0.32 22.18
N VAL A 33 10.58 0.53 22.80
CA VAL A 33 11.45 -0.56 23.26
C VAL A 33 10.76 -1.40 24.33
N SER A 34 9.96 -0.78 25.21
CA SER A 34 9.18 -1.51 26.23
C SER A 34 8.12 -2.41 25.59
N ILE A 35 7.45 -1.94 24.54
CA ILE A 35 6.50 -2.72 23.75
C ILE A 35 7.22 -3.87 23.06
N LEU A 36 8.34 -3.63 22.38
CA LEU A 36 9.13 -4.67 21.71
C LEU A 36 9.56 -5.77 22.69
N LYS A 37 10.02 -5.40 23.89
CA LYS A 37 10.37 -6.37 24.94
C LYS A 37 9.16 -7.21 25.34
N ARG A 38 8.00 -6.61 25.57
CA ARG A 38 6.76 -7.35 25.89
C ARG A 38 6.34 -8.26 24.75
N LEU A 39 6.38 -7.78 23.51
CA LEU A 39 6.07 -8.59 22.32
C LEU A 39 7.01 -9.77 22.18
N SER A 40 8.30 -9.60 22.50
CA SER A 40 9.30 -10.69 22.42
C SER A 40 9.07 -11.82 23.43
N LEU A 41 8.27 -11.58 24.47
CA LEU A 41 7.91 -12.57 25.50
C LEU A 41 6.62 -13.33 25.15
N ILE A 42 5.94 -12.97 24.06
CA ILE A 42 4.72 -13.64 23.63
C ILE A 42 5.12 -14.78 22.70
N ASP A 43 4.82 -16.03 23.08
CA ASP A 43 5.11 -17.22 22.26
C ASP A 43 3.95 -17.61 21.32
N GLU A 44 2.74 -17.14 21.63
CA GLU A 44 1.52 -17.48 20.90
C GLU A 44 1.21 -16.43 19.82
N PRO A 45 1.19 -16.79 18.52
CA PRO A 45 0.98 -15.85 17.42
C PRO A 45 -0.31 -15.04 17.52
N LEU A 46 -1.40 -15.65 18.00
CA LEU A 46 -2.69 -14.97 18.10
C LEU A 46 -2.66 -13.87 19.17
N LYS A 47 -2.04 -14.15 20.32
CA LYS A 47 -1.81 -13.15 21.37
C LYS A 47 -0.89 -12.05 20.87
N PHE A 48 0.15 -12.39 20.10
CA PHE A 48 1.06 -11.39 19.55
C PHE A 48 0.33 -10.41 18.63
N LEU A 49 -0.54 -10.90 17.74
CA LEU A 49 -1.39 -10.03 16.94
C LEU A 49 -2.24 -9.14 17.85
N ASP A 50 -3.03 -9.72 18.76
CA ASP A 50 -3.91 -8.91 19.63
C ASP A 50 -3.15 -7.82 20.41
N TYR A 51 -1.97 -8.16 20.95
CA TYR A 51 -1.08 -7.19 21.63
C TYR A 51 -0.56 -6.12 20.69
N MET A 52 -0.15 -6.47 19.47
CA MET A 52 0.35 -5.51 18.51
C MET A 52 -0.76 -4.54 18.05
N LEU A 53 -1.98 -5.02 17.89
CA LEU A 53 -3.13 -4.19 17.51
C LEU A 53 -3.55 -3.24 18.63
N ARG A 54 -3.58 -3.71 19.88
CA ARG A 54 -4.11 -2.95 21.03
C ARG A 54 -3.08 -2.14 21.81
N LEU A 55 -1.86 -2.66 21.95
CA LEU A 55 -0.80 -2.10 22.80
C LEU A 55 0.42 -1.64 22.00
N GLY A 56 0.52 -2.02 20.72
CA GLY A 56 1.59 -1.60 19.82
C GLY A 56 1.23 -0.39 18.97
N ASP A 57 0.18 0.35 19.33
CA ASP A 57 -0.39 1.51 18.61
C ASP A 57 -0.76 1.24 17.14
N TYR A 58 -0.79 -0.03 16.71
CA TYR A 58 -1.09 -0.37 15.32
C TYR A 58 -2.56 -0.08 14.99
N GLY A 59 -3.48 -0.27 15.94
CA GLY A 59 -4.88 0.14 15.79
C GLY A 59 -5.01 1.63 15.52
N ASP A 60 -4.41 2.47 16.38
CA ASP A 60 -4.43 3.93 16.25
C ASP A 60 -3.77 4.40 14.95
N PHE A 61 -2.70 3.71 14.52
CA PHE A 61 -2.08 3.95 13.22
C PHE A 61 -3.05 3.66 12.07
N ILE A 62 -3.78 2.54 12.11
CA ILE A 62 -4.75 2.18 11.06
C ILE A 62 -5.87 3.21 11.00
N ASP A 63 -6.39 3.66 12.14
CA ASP A 63 -7.44 4.67 12.18
C ASP A 63 -6.93 6.00 11.60
N SER A 64 -5.78 6.49 12.06
CA SER A 64 -5.14 7.70 11.55
C SER A 64 -4.84 7.61 10.05
N TYR A 65 -4.37 6.45 9.58
CA TYR A 65 -4.08 6.22 8.17
C TYR A 65 -5.34 6.12 7.32
N SER A 66 -6.41 5.53 7.85
CA SER A 66 -7.71 5.44 7.19
C SER A 66 -8.30 6.83 6.93
N GLU A 67 -8.20 7.74 7.92
CA GLU A 67 -8.60 9.13 7.80
C GLU A 67 -7.75 9.87 6.78
N PHE A 68 -6.41 9.72 6.86
CA PHE A 68 -5.49 10.36 5.92
C PHE A 68 -5.73 9.94 4.47
N ARG A 69 -6.09 8.68 4.24
CA ARG A 69 -6.35 8.13 2.90
C ARG A 69 -7.81 8.20 2.48
N ASN A 70 -8.71 8.64 3.37
CA ASN A 70 -10.16 8.59 3.18
C ASN A 70 -10.64 7.19 2.74
N MET A 71 -10.15 6.16 3.44
CA MET A 71 -10.44 4.75 3.22
C MET A 71 -11.17 4.16 4.43
N ASP A 72 -11.88 3.06 4.24
CA ASP A 72 -12.50 2.34 5.35
C ASP A 72 -11.43 1.60 6.18
N SER A 73 -11.45 1.76 7.50
CA SER A 73 -10.48 1.09 8.38
C SER A 73 -10.62 -0.43 8.36
N ASN A 74 -11.81 -0.98 8.07
CA ASN A 74 -12.01 -2.42 7.93
C ASN A 74 -11.30 -2.99 6.71
N ASP A 75 -11.19 -2.21 5.62
CA ASP A 75 -10.47 -2.64 4.42
C ASP A 75 -8.97 -2.75 4.71
N LEU A 76 -8.43 -1.81 5.49
CA LEU A 76 -7.03 -1.85 5.94
C LEU A 76 -6.76 -3.04 6.88
N LEU A 77 -7.75 -3.38 7.73
CA LEU A 77 -7.69 -4.55 8.61
C LEU A 77 -7.97 -5.88 7.90
N SER A 78 -8.27 -5.89 6.60
CA SER A 78 -8.57 -7.13 5.87
C SER A 78 -7.43 -8.15 5.94
N VAL A 79 -6.18 -7.69 5.73
CA VAL A 79 -4.98 -8.53 5.83
C VAL A 79 -4.78 -9.02 7.26
N TRP A 80 -5.02 -8.15 8.24
CA TRP A 80 -4.94 -8.50 9.67
C TRP A 80 -5.87 -9.64 10.02
N ARG A 81 -7.15 -9.52 9.62
CA ARG A 81 -8.19 -10.51 9.84
C ARG A 81 -7.89 -11.82 9.13
N ALA A 82 -7.27 -11.76 7.95
CA ALA A 82 -6.81 -12.96 7.25
C ALA A 82 -5.77 -13.72 8.07
N TYR A 83 -4.79 -13.04 8.67
CA TYR A 83 -3.81 -13.68 9.55
C TYR A 83 -4.45 -14.30 10.79
N GLU A 84 -5.36 -13.59 11.47
CA GLU A 84 -6.08 -14.16 12.61
C GLU A 84 -6.89 -15.39 12.21
N ASN A 85 -7.59 -15.34 11.08
CA ASN A 85 -8.38 -16.45 10.57
C ASN A 85 -7.50 -17.65 10.20
N ASP A 86 -6.34 -17.43 9.59
CA ASP A 86 -5.39 -18.49 9.28
C ASP A 86 -4.86 -19.16 10.56
N ILE A 87 -4.48 -18.37 11.56
CA ILE A 87 -4.02 -18.90 12.85
C ILE A 87 -5.12 -19.72 13.54
N LYS A 88 -6.35 -19.19 13.61
CA LYS A 88 -7.50 -19.84 14.25
C LYS A 88 -7.92 -21.12 13.50
N SER A 89 -8.12 -21.02 12.18
CA SER A 89 -8.65 -22.13 11.35
C SER A 89 -7.65 -23.27 11.19
N LYS A 90 -6.34 -22.98 11.21
CA LYS A 90 -5.28 -23.99 11.14
C LYS A 90 -4.78 -24.43 12.52
N ASN A 91 -5.35 -23.90 13.61
CA ASN A 91 -4.97 -24.20 14.98
C ASN A 91 -3.45 -24.04 15.23
N ILE A 92 -2.89 -22.94 14.73
CA ILE A 92 -1.46 -22.63 14.84
C ILE A 92 -1.18 -22.11 16.25
N LYS A 93 -0.22 -22.72 16.95
CA LYS A 93 0.08 -22.41 18.36
C LYS A 93 1.41 -21.69 18.54
N THR A 94 2.34 -21.83 17.61
CA THR A 94 3.70 -21.29 17.73
C THR A 94 4.10 -20.46 16.51
N PHE A 95 5.05 -19.55 16.70
CA PHE A 95 5.63 -18.78 15.59
C PHE A 95 6.32 -19.65 14.54
N THR A 96 6.91 -20.78 14.95
CA THR A 96 7.55 -21.72 14.02
C THR A 96 6.52 -22.34 13.08
N GLU A 97 5.37 -22.78 13.60
CA GLU A 97 4.26 -23.29 12.80
C GLU A 97 3.71 -22.21 11.86
N TRP A 98 3.54 -20.99 12.37
CA TRP A 98 3.04 -19.87 11.57
C TRP A 98 4.00 -19.49 10.44
N SER A 99 5.31 -19.39 10.73
CA SER A 99 6.36 -19.14 9.76
C SER A 99 6.40 -20.21 8.67
N ASN A 100 6.31 -21.48 9.05
CA ASN A 100 6.25 -22.59 8.10
C ASN A 100 4.99 -22.56 7.22
N TYR A 101 3.85 -22.14 7.77
CA TYR A 101 2.64 -21.91 6.99
C TYR A 101 2.82 -20.77 5.99
N ALA A 102 3.29 -19.60 6.45
CA ALA A 102 3.53 -18.43 5.60
C ALA A 102 4.52 -18.73 4.47
N ASN A 103 5.62 -19.45 4.76
CA ASN A 103 6.60 -19.86 3.76
C ASN A 103 5.99 -20.78 2.69
N ARG A 104 5.17 -21.76 3.09
CA ARG A 104 4.47 -22.64 2.13
C ARG A 104 3.49 -21.86 1.26
N TYR A 105 2.71 -20.96 1.86
CA TYR A 105 1.77 -20.11 1.13
C TYR A 105 2.51 -19.25 0.08
N ASN A 106 3.61 -18.61 0.48
CA ASN A 106 4.45 -17.82 -0.42
C ASN A 106 5.05 -18.65 -1.56
N LEU A 107 5.48 -19.88 -1.29
CA LEU A 107 5.98 -20.80 -2.34
C LEU A 107 4.90 -21.15 -3.35
N MET A 108 3.66 -21.43 -2.91
CA MET A 108 2.55 -21.70 -3.82
C MET A 108 2.19 -20.46 -4.65
N PHE A 109 2.14 -19.29 -4.03
CA PHE A 109 1.88 -18.02 -4.71
C PHE A 109 2.95 -17.71 -5.76
N ASN A 110 4.23 -17.90 -5.43
CA ASN A 110 5.34 -17.68 -6.38
C ASN A 110 5.32 -18.66 -7.55
N LYS A 111 4.90 -19.90 -7.34
CA LYS A 111 4.69 -20.86 -8.44
C LYS A 111 3.61 -20.38 -9.40
N GLN A 112 2.44 -19.97 -8.89
CA GLN A 112 1.36 -19.42 -9.70
C GLN A 112 1.78 -18.15 -10.46
N ARG A 113 2.56 -17.27 -9.83
CA ARG A 113 3.06 -16.04 -10.47
C ARG A 113 3.97 -16.32 -11.68
N ASN A 114 4.67 -17.45 -11.69
CA ASN A 114 5.52 -17.86 -12.81
C ASN A 114 4.72 -18.52 -13.95
N GLU A 115 3.49 -18.94 -13.69
CA GLU A 115 2.56 -19.39 -14.73
C GLU A 115 2.00 -18.16 -15.44
N ARG A 116 2.38 -17.96 -16.72
CA ARG A 116 1.99 -16.80 -17.53
C ARG A 116 0.52 -16.80 -17.99
N ASN A 117 -0.29 -17.71 -17.46
CA ASN A 117 -1.70 -17.85 -17.83
C ASN A 117 -2.56 -17.01 -16.89
N GLY A 118 -2.75 -15.73 -17.23
CA GLY A 118 -3.59 -14.84 -16.43
C GLY A 118 -3.70 -13.42 -16.98
N VAL A 119 -4.47 -12.60 -16.28
CA VAL A 119 -4.58 -11.15 -16.56
C VAL A 119 -3.34 -10.44 -16.02
N CYS A 120 -2.72 -9.61 -16.86
CA CYS A 120 -1.60 -8.77 -16.44
C CYS A 120 -2.11 -7.44 -15.91
N LEU A 121 -1.97 -7.22 -14.59
CA LEU A 121 -2.18 -5.92 -13.98
C LEU A 121 -0.85 -5.16 -13.91
N SER A 122 -0.79 -3.97 -14.49
CA SER A 122 0.40 -3.13 -14.53
C SER A 122 0.03 -1.66 -14.39
N THR A 123 1.00 -0.82 -14.07
CA THR A 123 0.84 0.63 -14.11
C THR A 123 1.18 1.15 -15.52
N MET A 124 0.68 2.33 -15.90
CA MET A 124 1.01 2.94 -17.20
C MET A 124 2.53 3.04 -17.40
N HIS A 125 3.27 3.45 -16.37
CA HIS A 125 4.73 3.51 -16.37
C HIS A 125 5.40 2.17 -16.70
N LYS A 126 4.94 1.08 -16.06
CA LYS A 126 5.49 -0.27 -16.26
C LYS A 126 5.06 -0.92 -17.58
N SER A 127 4.12 -0.31 -18.30
CA SER A 127 3.65 -0.82 -19.58
C SER A 127 4.55 -0.45 -20.77
N LYS A 128 5.47 0.52 -20.58
CA LYS A 128 6.35 1.01 -21.65
C LYS A 128 7.16 -0.12 -22.29
N GLY A 129 7.07 -0.24 -23.61
CA GLY A 129 7.77 -1.28 -24.38
C GLY A 129 7.11 -2.66 -24.36
N LEU A 130 5.99 -2.82 -23.66
CA LEU A 130 5.17 -4.02 -23.68
C LEU A 130 3.94 -3.82 -24.58
N GLU A 131 3.34 -4.90 -25.06
CA GLU A 131 2.15 -4.85 -25.91
C GLU A 131 1.25 -6.06 -25.65
N TRP A 132 -0.07 -5.84 -25.71
CA TRP A 132 -1.08 -6.88 -25.48
C TRP A 132 -2.18 -6.81 -26.53
N LYS A 133 -2.84 -7.94 -26.79
CA LYS A 133 -3.97 -8.00 -27.73
C LYS A 133 -5.12 -7.10 -27.28
N TYR A 134 -5.43 -7.13 -25.99
CA TYR A 134 -6.52 -6.37 -25.38
C TYR A 134 -5.97 -5.59 -24.18
N VAL A 135 -6.29 -4.30 -24.10
CA VAL A 135 -5.86 -3.43 -22.99
C VAL A 135 -7.07 -2.74 -22.39
N PHE A 136 -7.15 -2.78 -21.06
CA PHE A 136 -8.12 -2.03 -20.27
C PHE A 136 -7.38 -0.95 -19.50
N ILE A 137 -7.66 0.32 -19.79
CA ILE A 137 -7.19 1.44 -18.97
C ILE A 137 -8.31 1.77 -18.00
N ILE A 138 -8.08 1.45 -16.74
CA ILE A 138 -9.02 1.70 -15.65
C ILE A 138 -8.80 3.08 -15.02
N ASP A 139 -9.78 3.52 -14.23
CA ASP A 139 -9.75 4.78 -13.48
C ASP A 139 -9.49 6.04 -14.32
N CYS A 140 -10.09 6.10 -15.52
CA CYS A 140 -10.04 7.27 -16.38
C CYS A 140 -10.94 8.42 -15.86
N VAL A 141 -10.62 8.92 -14.67
CA VAL A 141 -11.38 9.90 -13.89
C VAL A 141 -10.49 11.09 -13.55
N GLU A 142 -11.03 12.30 -13.60
CA GLU A 142 -10.32 13.52 -13.17
C GLU A 142 -9.81 13.41 -11.74
N GLY A 143 -8.53 13.71 -11.56
CA GLY A 143 -7.84 13.58 -10.28
C GLY A 143 -7.22 12.20 -10.04
N ILE A 144 -7.53 11.20 -10.88
CA ILE A 144 -6.79 9.92 -10.93
C ILE A 144 -5.93 9.87 -12.19
N THR A 145 -6.52 10.21 -13.33
CA THR A 145 -5.84 10.30 -14.63
C THR A 145 -6.41 11.50 -15.38
N PRO A 146 -5.74 12.67 -15.36
CA PRO A 146 -4.47 12.96 -14.68
C PRO A 146 -4.60 12.96 -13.15
N SER A 147 -3.51 12.64 -12.45
CA SER A 147 -3.44 12.67 -10.99
C SER A 147 -3.70 14.08 -10.44
N LYS A 148 -4.35 14.19 -9.27
CA LYS A 148 -4.46 15.48 -8.53
C LYS A 148 -3.11 16.11 -8.19
N LYS A 149 -2.04 15.34 -8.21
CA LYS A 149 -0.67 15.80 -7.96
C LYS A 149 -0.04 16.53 -9.17
N ALA A 150 -0.63 16.40 -10.36
CA ALA A 150 -0.19 17.13 -11.54
C ALA A 150 -0.77 18.55 -11.48
N GLU A 151 -0.03 19.45 -10.84
CA GLU A 151 -0.48 20.83 -10.58
C GLU A 151 -0.05 21.79 -11.69
N THR A 152 1.09 21.52 -12.34
CA THR A 152 1.61 22.36 -13.42
C THR A 152 1.15 21.89 -14.79
N ILE A 153 1.28 22.77 -15.80
CA ILE A 153 0.99 22.41 -17.20
C ILE A 153 1.89 21.26 -17.66
N ASP A 154 3.17 21.27 -17.26
CA ASP A 154 4.15 20.28 -17.64
C ASP A 154 3.85 18.91 -17.03
N ASP A 155 3.39 18.87 -15.77
CA ASP A 155 2.98 17.62 -15.12
C ASP A 155 1.76 17.01 -15.81
N ILE A 156 0.80 17.84 -16.21
CA ILE A 156 -0.40 17.39 -16.93
C ILE A 156 -0.01 16.85 -18.31
N GLU A 157 0.93 17.49 -19.00
CA GLU A 157 1.43 17.01 -20.29
C GLU A 157 2.24 15.71 -20.15
N GLU A 158 2.94 15.49 -19.03
CA GLU A 158 3.60 14.22 -18.76
C GLU A 158 2.59 13.09 -18.47
N GLU A 159 1.57 13.36 -17.65
CA GLU A 159 0.45 12.42 -17.44
C GLU A 159 -0.27 12.08 -18.76
N ARG A 160 -0.42 13.07 -19.66
CA ARG A 160 -0.97 12.87 -21.00
C ARG A 160 -0.11 11.96 -21.85
N ARG A 161 1.23 12.13 -21.82
CA ARG A 161 2.17 11.23 -22.51
C ARG A 161 2.08 9.81 -21.97
N LEU A 162 1.98 9.65 -20.64
CA LEU A 162 1.81 8.34 -20.01
C LEU A 162 0.50 7.67 -20.43
N PHE A 163 -0.60 8.43 -20.48
CA PHE A 163 -1.88 7.95 -20.97
C PHE A 163 -1.79 7.48 -22.43
N TYR A 164 -1.17 8.29 -23.31
CA TYR A 164 -0.91 7.92 -24.70
C TYR A 164 -0.05 6.65 -24.82
N VAL A 165 1.01 6.53 -24.01
CA VAL A 165 1.84 5.31 -23.97
C VAL A 165 0.97 4.12 -23.61
N ALA A 166 0.12 4.20 -22.59
CA ALA A 166 -0.78 3.13 -22.18
C ALA A 166 -1.77 2.74 -23.30
N MET A 167 -2.35 3.72 -24.00
CA MET A 167 -3.26 3.47 -25.13
C MET A 167 -2.58 2.69 -26.26
N THR A 168 -1.34 3.08 -26.62
CA THR A 168 -0.57 2.44 -27.71
C THR A 168 -0.05 1.04 -27.36
N ARG A 169 -0.30 0.51 -26.15
CA ARG A 169 0.04 -0.87 -25.81
C ARG A 169 -0.98 -1.88 -26.35
N ALA A 170 -2.15 -1.42 -26.78
CA ALA A 170 -3.21 -2.25 -27.34
C ALA A 170 -2.94 -2.58 -28.82
N LYS A 171 -3.01 -3.85 -29.19
CA LYS A 171 -2.91 -4.27 -30.60
C LYS A 171 -4.25 -4.35 -31.32
N ASN A 172 -5.28 -4.84 -30.64
CA ASN A 172 -6.60 -5.06 -31.23
C ASN A 172 -7.62 -4.11 -30.62
N ASP A 173 -7.93 -4.28 -29.34
CA ASP A 173 -8.95 -3.48 -28.66
C ASP A 173 -8.40 -2.77 -27.42
N LEU A 174 -8.79 -1.51 -27.30
CA LEU A 174 -8.55 -0.65 -26.16
C LEU A 174 -9.91 -0.32 -25.52
N THR A 175 -10.07 -0.66 -24.24
CA THR A 175 -11.24 -0.26 -23.45
C THR A 175 -10.81 0.77 -22.40
N LEU A 176 -11.47 1.92 -22.39
CA LEU A 176 -11.28 2.97 -21.39
C LEU A 176 -12.42 2.91 -20.37
N CYS A 177 -12.09 2.69 -19.11
CA CYS A 177 -13.07 2.54 -18.04
C CYS A 177 -13.07 3.77 -17.13
N SER A 178 -14.26 4.30 -16.85
CA SER A 178 -14.51 5.36 -15.87
C SER A 178 -15.70 4.96 -15.00
N PHE A 179 -15.77 5.49 -13.79
CA PHE A 179 -16.89 5.29 -12.87
C PHE A 179 -17.56 6.62 -12.53
N SER A 180 -18.87 6.60 -12.28
CA SER A 180 -19.67 7.81 -11.99
C SER A 180 -19.55 8.30 -10.55
N SER A 181 -19.14 7.43 -9.62
CA SER A 181 -19.02 7.74 -8.19
C SER A 181 -18.03 6.82 -7.50
N SER A 182 -17.18 7.36 -6.62
CA SER A 182 -16.41 6.58 -5.65
C SER A 182 -16.86 7.00 -4.24
N GLY A 183 -17.37 6.02 -3.48
CA GLY A 183 -18.04 6.28 -2.20
C GLY A 183 -19.19 7.28 -2.34
N LYS A 184 -19.15 8.36 -1.55
CA LYS A 184 -20.16 9.44 -1.55
C LYS A 184 -19.88 10.55 -2.57
N THR A 185 -18.73 10.52 -3.26
CA THR A 185 -18.29 11.61 -4.14
C THR A 185 -18.60 11.27 -5.60
N LYS A 186 -19.22 12.22 -6.33
CA LYS A 186 -19.38 12.10 -7.79
C LYS A 186 -18.03 12.27 -8.47
N SER A 187 -17.73 11.35 -9.38
CA SER A 187 -16.52 11.38 -10.19
C SER A 187 -16.77 12.13 -11.49
N LYS A 188 -15.78 12.92 -11.91
CA LYS A 188 -15.78 13.59 -13.21
C LYS A 188 -14.94 12.78 -14.19
N LEU A 189 -15.45 12.59 -15.41
CA LEU A 189 -14.72 11.90 -16.49
C LEU A 189 -13.38 12.58 -16.75
N SER A 190 -12.31 11.81 -16.96
CA SER A 190 -10.99 12.33 -17.34
C SER A 190 -11.07 13.24 -18.57
N ARG A 191 -10.38 14.39 -18.52
CA ARG A 191 -10.21 15.26 -19.69
C ARG A 191 -9.58 14.53 -20.88
N PHE A 192 -8.71 13.55 -20.63
CA PHE A 192 -8.05 12.81 -21.70
C PHE A 192 -9.04 11.98 -22.53
N ILE A 193 -10.11 11.43 -21.92
CA ILE A 193 -11.18 10.76 -22.67
C ILE A 193 -11.95 11.75 -23.54
N VAL A 194 -12.29 12.91 -22.99
CA VAL A 194 -13.06 13.93 -23.72
C VAL A 194 -12.29 14.41 -24.95
N GLU A 195 -10.96 14.52 -24.83
CA GLU A 195 -10.09 14.89 -25.93
C GLU A 195 -9.99 13.80 -27.00
N CYS A 196 -9.95 12.51 -26.62
CA CYS A 196 -9.98 11.40 -27.59
C CYS A 196 -11.27 11.40 -28.43
N ASN A 197 -12.42 11.68 -27.82
CA ASN A 197 -13.72 11.70 -28.50
C ASN A 197 -13.91 12.89 -29.46
N LYS A 198 -13.02 13.90 -29.44
CA LYS A 198 -13.06 15.01 -30.41
C LYS A 198 -12.43 14.64 -31.76
N CYS A 199 -11.71 13.54 -31.83
CA CYS A 199 -10.95 13.11 -33.01
C CYS A 199 -11.62 11.98 -33.80
N SER A 200 -12.86 11.60 -33.44
CA SER A 200 -13.67 10.54 -34.07
C SER A 200 -14.89 11.11 -34.78
#